data_AF-G5KET1-F1
#
_entry.id   AF-G5KET1-F1
#
_cell.length_a   1.000
_cell.length_b   1.000
_cell.length_c   1.000
_cell.angle_alpha   90.00
_cell.angle_beta   90.00
_cell.angle_gamma   90.00
#
_symmetry.space_group_name_H-M   'P 1'
#
loop_
_entity.id
_entity.type
_entity.pdbx_description
1 polymer ?
#
loop_
_entity_poly.entity_id
_entity_poly.type
_entity_poly.pdbx_seq_one_letter_code
_entity_poly.pdbx_strand_id
1 'polypeptide(L)' 'MEDSLFKCLTCQYFVTTIDHIPIFEKRIEHFQNIRKAATNIAEKNFYEHLIKLNLAYLNQMYNLKLGTIKNESK' A
#
# COMPACT_ATOMS: atom_id res chain seq x y z
N MET A 1 1.24 26.38 -18.65
CA MET A 1 0.90 25.86 -17.31
C MET A 1 1.23 24.38 -17.37
N GLU A 2 2.40 24.01 -16.86
CA GLU A 2 2.91 22.63 -16.96
C GLU A 2 2.23 21.75 -15.90
N ASP A 3 1.61 20.67 -16.34
CA ASP A 3 1.06 19.56 -15.54
C ASP A 3 2.14 18.72 -14.83
N SER A 4 3.27 19.33 -14.46
CA SER A 4 4.43 18.64 -13.88
C SER A 4 4.36 18.50 -12.34
N LEU A 5 3.27 18.94 -11.71
CA LEU A 5 3.08 18.86 -10.24
C LEU A 5 2.32 17.61 -9.78
N PHE A 6 1.77 16.81 -10.69
CA PHE A 6 1.24 15.48 -10.34
C PHE A 6 2.41 14.48 -10.28
N LYS A 7 3.20 14.57 -9.20
CA LYS A 7 4.19 13.54 -8.84
C LYS A 7 3.44 12.21 -8.71
N CYS A 8 3.62 11.42 -9.75
CA CYS A 8 2.95 10.17 -10.02
C CYS A 8 3.10 9.19 -8.85
N LEU A 9 2.05 8.39 -8.62
CA LEU A 9 1.99 7.23 -7.71
C LEU A 9 2.98 6.09 -8.11
N THR A 10 3.95 6.38 -8.97
CA THR A 10 4.99 5.51 -9.54
C THR A 10 6.40 5.96 -9.18
N CYS A 11 6.57 6.83 -8.20
CA CYS A 11 7.90 7.09 -7.66
C CYS A 11 8.39 5.83 -6.94
N GLN A 12 9.28 5.07 -7.58
CA GLN A 12 9.95 3.87 -7.05
C GLN A 12 10.56 4.07 -5.65
N TYR A 13 10.80 5.33 -5.28
CA TYR A 13 11.54 5.70 -4.08
C TYR A 13 10.69 6.13 -2.88
N PHE A 14 9.38 6.40 -3.01
CA PHE A 14 8.65 7.05 -1.92
C PHE A 14 7.50 6.25 -1.31
N VAL A 15 6.68 5.58 -2.14
CA VAL A 15 5.46 4.90 -1.65
C VAL A 15 5.73 3.45 -1.25
N THR A 16 6.82 2.85 -1.73
CA THR A 16 7.12 1.41 -1.61
C THR A 16 8.48 1.11 -0.98
N THR A 17 8.99 2.00 -0.11
CA THR A 17 10.19 1.67 0.67
C THR A 17 9.83 0.58 1.69
N ILE A 18 10.75 -0.37 1.90
CA ILE A 18 10.57 -1.47 2.88
C ILE A 18 10.32 -0.96 4.30
N ASP A 19 10.80 0.23 4.64
CA ASP A 19 10.57 0.88 5.93
C ASP A 19 9.10 1.26 6.16
N HIS A 20 8.32 1.39 5.09
CA HIS A 20 6.90 1.71 5.16
C HIS A 20 5.99 0.48 5.32
N ILE A 21 6.52 -0.76 5.26
CA ILE A 21 5.74 -1.99 5.48
C ILE A 21 4.80 -1.89 6.70
N PRO A 22 5.26 -1.49 7.91
CA PRO A 22 4.40 -1.40 9.08
C PRO A 22 3.27 -0.36 8.95
N ILE A 23 3.47 0.68 8.14
CA ILE A 23 2.47 1.71 7.88
C ILE A 23 1.32 1.13 7.06
N PHE A 24 1.65 0.37 6.01
CA PHE A 24 0.66 -0.27 5.15
C PHE A 24 -0.12 -1.37 5.88
N GLU A 25 0.55 -2.14 6.75
CA GLU A 25 -0.12 -3.13 7.62
C GLU A 25 -1.15 -2.47 8.54
N LYS A 26 -0.76 -1.40 9.24
CA LYS A 26 -1.68 -0.63 10.11
C LYS A 26 -2.84 -0.03 9.33
N ARG A 27 -2.60 0.47 8.11
CA ARG A 27 -3.67 1.00 7.23
C ARG A 27 -4.66 -0.08 6.83
N ILE A 28 -4.18 -1.27 6.45
CA ILE A 28 -5.03 -2.40 6.09
C ILE A 28 -5.91 -2.79 7.27
N GLU A 29 -5.32 -2.94 8.47
CA GLU A 29 -6.07 -3.26 9.68
C GLU A 29 -7.14 -2.19 9.98
N HIS A 30 -6.77 -0.92 9.91
CA HIS A 30 -7.69 0.20 10.11
C HIS A 30 -8.87 0.16 9.13
N PHE A 31 -8.61 0.00 7.83
CA PHE A 31 -9.65 -0.06 6.81
C PHE A 31 -10.52 -1.32 6.93
N GLN A 32 -9.96 -2.46 7.34
CA GLN A 32 -10.73 -3.66 7.62
C GLN A 32 -11.72 -3.42 8.77
N ASN A 33 -11.30 -2.72 9.83
CA ASN A 33 -12.17 -2.38 10.94
C ASN A 33 -13.28 -1.42 10.54
N ILE A 34 -12.98 -0.37 9.74
CA ILE A 34 -14.02 0.54 9.25
C ILE A 34 -14.98 -0.19 8.31
N ARG A 35 -14.50 -1.01 7.38
CA ARG A 35 -15.35 -1.81 6.47
C ARG A 35 -16.31 -2.72 7.23
N LYS A 36 -15.88 -3.32 8.34
CA LYS A 36 -16.74 -4.14 9.21
C LYS A 36 -17.84 -3.32 9.88
N ALA A 37 -17.52 -2.08 10.27
CA ALA A 37 -18.47 -1.15 10.90
C ALA A 37 -19.39 -0.43 9.90
N ALA A 38 -19.01 -0.35 8.62
CA ALA A 38 -19.78 0.32 7.58
C ALA A 38 -21.18 -0.31 7.40
N THR A 39 -22.20 0.54 7.30
CA THR A 39 -23.61 0.10 7.23
C THR A 39 -24.13 0.02 5.81
N ASN A 40 -23.51 0.73 4.86
CA ASN A 40 -23.95 0.79 3.46
C ASN A 40 -22.95 0.11 2.51
N ILE A 41 -23.46 -0.37 1.37
CA ILE A 41 -22.68 -1.12 0.38
C ILE A 41 -21.60 -0.27 -0.29
N ALA A 42 -21.86 1.02 -0.52
CA ALA A 42 -20.94 1.92 -1.20
C ALA A 42 -19.66 2.13 -0.36
N GLU A 43 -19.83 2.38 0.93
CA GLU A 43 -18.74 2.54 1.89
C GLU A 43 -17.96 1.23 2.08
N LYS A 44 -18.65 0.09 2.19
CA LYS A 44 -17.99 -1.22 2.21
C LYS A 44 -17.11 -1.44 0.99
N ASN A 45 -17.61 -1.13 -0.20
CA ASN A 45 -16.88 -1.27 -1.45
C ASN A 45 -15.71 -0.28 -1.54
N PHE A 46 -15.89 0.94 -1.05
CA PHE A 46 -14.82 1.93 -0.98
C PHE A 46 -13.64 1.43 -0.14
N TYR A 47 -13.89 0.98 1.09
CA TYR A 47 -12.84 0.44 1.95
C TYR A 47 -12.27 -0.89 1.45
N GLU A 48 -13.07 -1.74 0.80
CA GLU A 48 -12.58 -2.94 0.09
C GLU A 48 -11.52 -2.58 -0.96
N HIS A 49 -11.77 -1.54 -1.77
CA HIS A 49 -10.80 -1.10 -2.78
C HIS A 49 -9.54 -0.51 -2.13
N LEU A 50 -9.66 0.24 -1.05
CA LEU A 50 -8.49 0.74 -0.30
C LEU A 50 -7.65 -0.40 0.29
N ILE A 51 -8.29 -1.43 0.84
CA ILE A 51 -7.60 -2.63 1.36
C ILE A 51 -6.84 -3.32 0.23
N LYS A 52 -7.48 -3.56 -0.92
CA LYS A 52 -6.84 -4.20 -2.09
C LYS A 52 -5.63 -3.40 -2.59
N LEU A 53 -5.76 -2.09 -2.68
CA LEU A 53 -4.67 -1.21 -3.11
C LEU A 53 -3.48 -1.28 -2.14
N ASN A 54 -3.73 -1.19 -0.83
CA ASN A 54 -2.65 -1.24 0.16
C ASN A 54 -2.00 -2.63 0.22
N LEU A 55 -2.77 -3.72 0.05
CA LEU A 55 -2.22 -5.07 -0.07
C LEU A 55 -1.31 -5.23 -1.29
N ALA A 56 -1.67 -4.63 -2.43
CA ALA A 56 -0.84 -4.67 -3.63
C ALA A 56 0.52 -3.99 -3.39
N TYR A 57 0.53 -2.81 -2.77
CA TYR A 57 1.78 -2.15 -2.39
C TYR A 57 2.58 -2.96 -1.36
N LEU A 58 1.91 -3.49 -0.33
CA LEU A 58 2.55 -4.31 0.70
C LEU A 58 3.24 -5.54 0.10
N ASN A 59 2.58 -6.22 -0.84
CA ASN A 59 3.17 -7.35 -1.55
C ASN A 59 4.42 -6.94 -2.35
N GLN A 60 4.37 -5.81 -3.06
CA GLN A 60 5.56 -5.28 -3.76
C GLN A 60 6.71 -4.98 -2.80
N MET A 61 6.44 -4.36 -1.65
CA MET A 61 7.45 -4.07 -0.63
C MET A 61 8.07 -5.36 -0.06
N TYR A 62 7.26 -6.38 0.22
CA TYR A 62 7.79 -7.67 0.68
C TYR A 62 8.65 -8.38 -0.39
N ASN A 63 8.24 -8.32 -1.65
CA ASN A 63 9.05 -8.86 -2.75
C ASN A 63 10.39 -8.13 -2.90
N LEU A 64 10.40 -6.80 -2.74
CA LEU A 64 11.63 -6.01 -2.71
C LEU A 64 12.51 -6.44 -1.54
N LYS A 65 11.96 -6.53 -0.31
CA LYS A 65 12.68 -6.96 0.89
C LYS A 65 13.39 -8.30 0.70
N LEU A 66 12.65 -9.29 0.17
CA LEU A 66 13.16 -10.63 -0.12
C LEU A 66 14.23 -10.63 -1.22
N GLY A 67 14.09 -9.75 -2.22
CA GLY A 67 15.09 -9.56 -3.28
C GLY A 67 16.41 -8.99 -2.76
N THR A 68 16.37 -8.00 -1.86
CA THR A 68 17.57 -7.45 -1.19
C THR A 68 18.32 -8.49 -0.38
N ILE A 69 17.62 -9.30 0.43
CA ILE A 69 18.24 -10.34 1.27
C ILE A 69 19.03 -11.36 0.42
N LYS A 70 18.52 -11.70 -0.77
CA LYS A 70 19.19 -12.64 -1.69
C LYS A 70 20.47 -12.07 -2.30
N ASN A 71 20.57 -10.75 -2.46
CA ASN A 71 21.74 -10.09 -3.03
C ASN A 71 22.84 -9.81 -1.99
N GLU A 72 22.48 -9.67 -0.71
CA GLU A 72 23.43 -9.51 0.40
C GLU A 72 24.05 -10.85 0.86
N SER A 73 23.48 -11.97 0.44
CA SER A 73 23.96 -13.32 0.77
C SER A 73 24.96 -13.87 -0.27
N LYS A 74 25.54 -13.02 -1.12
CA LYS A 74 26.40 -13.40 -2.26
C LYS A 74 27.76 -12.72 -2.22
#